data_AF-A0A8T5J8R2-F1
#
_entry.id   AF-A0A8T5J8R2-F1
#
_cell.length_a   1.000
_cell.length_b   1.000
_cell.length_c   1.000
_cell.angle_alpha   90.00
_cell.angle_beta   90.00
_cell.angle_gamma   90.00
#
_symmetry.space_group_name_H-M   'P 1'
#
loop_
_entity.id
_entity.type
_entity.pdbx_description
1 polymer ?
#
loop_
_entity_poly.entity_id
_entity_poly.type
_entity_poly.pdbx_seq_one_letter_code
_entity_poly.pdbx_strand_id
1 'polypeptide(L)'
;MEGKNTIDHSSLQHGVFQFTLPHTKKGQISWAIGAIMLLISGFLLIHSLQIPDVPPVSEAITVDHPDDVSADDEVDLGAGWDGDSGNFLTIQVIIEDGALVHGYWTLDSDGENCTDHVDVFEDAFITVTPTSGGESFSLGWYDDLGAEVNTKSRNCPGYEDWYISDGDVVDLFILKEGDELSLLSVGAEGLSIGERTEREDTQRGALAIVIFSSLILMYHTPTSLSYDIKTLRKRWGNHPFVHGTPGNVRNAQGPVRRLDDSDWVLPPPSVESWPLDPYQANDENILIEEHPDVVGTPHPATFTLYSINGIVFVITSIWLTSDLLARHGEMSHIIVGNILRVVLILFTVIWTYNAWKKWKLMHNILDTPTSRVRSVAAGSVELVGQIRPAPSGTLAVSVGGNSSQLVEGVVAYRWLEEELVCTTDSDGKKTCNWVSRRDENGSTDFILHDGTGGILVQPSTWKNVEYGQQLYRWDKGNWRYTTWVLGAGDPIYCLGRAENRSNAEKEEGIDGSIQSSHLVVRGNKDIGMQVHLRRGTELSIISGLRSTTESIVIPLIMLTFSAIPFLW
;
A
#
# COMPACT_ATOMS: atom_id res chain seq x y z
N MET A 1 -10.41 -39.01 -24.73
CA MET A 1 -9.14 -39.48 -24.16
C MET A 1 -8.18 -38.31 -24.17
N GLU A 2 -7.49 -38.13 -23.04
CA GLU A 2 -6.24 -37.35 -22.82
C GLU A 2 -6.31 -35.82 -23.05
N GLY A 3 -6.05 -34.96 -22.05
CA GLY A 3 -5.52 -35.15 -20.71
C GLY A 3 -6.35 -34.40 -19.66
N LYS A 4 -6.56 -35.03 -18.51
CA LYS A 4 -6.71 -34.29 -17.26
C LYS A 4 -5.41 -33.48 -17.15
N ASN A 5 -5.48 -32.17 -17.40
CA ASN A 5 -4.42 -31.25 -17.02
C ASN A 5 -4.42 -31.27 -15.49
N THR A 6 -3.79 -32.29 -14.90
CA THR A 6 -3.47 -32.31 -13.48
C THR A 6 -2.60 -31.08 -13.27
N ILE A 7 -3.18 -30.06 -12.67
CA ILE A 7 -2.48 -28.83 -12.40
C ILE A 7 -1.30 -29.17 -11.51
N ASP A 8 -0.14 -28.64 -11.86
CA ASP A 8 1.05 -28.83 -11.07
C ASP A 8 0.87 -28.07 -9.76
N HIS A 9 0.37 -28.77 -8.73
CA HIS A 9 0.12 -28.21 -7.41
C HIS A 9 1.41 -27.64 -6.77
N SER A 10 2.60 -27.98 -7.28
CA SER A 10 3.86 -27.35 -6.86
C SER A 10 3.94 -25.87 -7.22
N SER A 11 3.17 -25.39 -8.22
CA SER A 11 3.12 -23.97 -8.59
C SER A 11 2.48 -23.09 -7.52
N LEU A 12 1.79 -23.68 -6.53
CA LEU A 12 1.18 -22.98 -5.39
C LEU A 12 2.03 -23.10 -4.11
N GLN A 13 3.22 -23.71 -4.22
CA GLN A 13 4.16 -23.91 -3.12
C GLN A 13 5.36 -22.98 -3.34
N HIS A 14 5.33 -21.81 -2.70
CA HIS A 14 6.41 -20.84 -2.83
C HIS A 14 7.49 -21.03 -1.78
N GLY A 15 8.74 -20.76 -2.20
CA GLY A 15 9.91 -20.78 -1.32
C GLY A 15 10.11 -19.47 -0.55
N VAL A 16 11.37 -19.09 -0.36
CA VAL A 16 11.75 -17.93 0.47
C VAL A 16 11.30 -16.61 -0.15
N PHE A 17 11.43 -16.43 -1.46
CA PHE A 17 11.12 -15.17 -2.13
C PHE A 17 10.34 -15.38 -3.42
N GLN A 18 9.33 -14.53 -3.67
CA GLN A 18 8.60 -14.46 -4.93
C GLN A 18 8.49 -13.01 -5.39
N PHE A 19 8.88 -12.76 -6.63
CA PHE A 19 8.74 -11.45 -7.25
C PHE A 19 7.30 -11.28 -7.78
N THR A 20 6.55 -10.33 -7.20
CA THR A 20 5.13 -10.13 -7.51
C THR A 20 4.87 -8.75 -8.08
N LEU A 21 4.26 -8.69 -9.26
CA LEU A 21 3.89 -7.44 -9.91
C LEU A 21 2.36 -7.25 -9.91
N PRO A 22 1.89 -6.00 -9.76
CA PRO A 22 0.47 -5.70 -9.84
C PRO A 22 -0.10 -6.07 -11.22
N HIS A 23 -1.30 -6.64 -11.21
CA HIS A 23 -2.00 -7.08 -12.42
C HIS A 23 -3.12 -6.12 -12.84
N THR A 24 -3.44 -5.11 -12.02
CA THR A 24 -4.45 -4.10 -12.36
C THR A 24 -3.76 -2.93 -13.06
N LYS A 25 -4.40 -2.33 -14.08
CA LYS A 25 -3.81 -1.17 -14.79
C LYS A 25 -3.43 -0.04 -13.83
N LYS A 26 -4.29 0.25 -12.85
CA LYS A 26 -4.01 1.26 -11.81
C LYS A 26 -2.78 0.89 -10.98
N GLY A 27 -2.70 -0.36 -10.51
CA GLY A 27 -1.56 -0.84 -9.75
C GLY A 27 -0.26 -0.81 -10.55
N GLN A 28 -0.30 -1.18 -11.84
CA GLN A 28 0.85 -1.14 -12.74
C GLN A 28 1.38 0.29 -12.94
N ILE A 29 0.49 1.26 -13.16
CA ILE A 29 0.87 2.67 -13.31
C ILE A 29 1.52 3.18 -12.02
N SER A 30 0.88 2.96 -10.86
CA SER A 30 1.44 3.40 -9.57
C SER A 30 2.78 2.75 -9.28
N TRP A 31 2.92 1.45 -9.55
CA TRP A 31 4.17 0.72 -9.33
C TRP A 31 5.28 1.23 -10.26
N ALA A 32 4.97 1.54 -11.53
CA ALA A 32 5.92 2.15 -12.46
C ALA A 32 6.37 3.54 -12.00
N ILE A 33 5.45 4.37 -11.46
CA ILE A 33 5.80 5.66 -10.86
C ILE A 33 6.78 5.45 -9.69
N GLY A 34 6.50 4.52 -8.78
CA GLY A 34 7.40 4.20 -7.67
C GLY A 34 8.78 3.75 -8.15
N ALA A 35 8.85 2.92 -9.20
CA ALA A 35 10.12 2.48 -9.78
C ALA A 35 10.91 3.63 -10.43
N ILE A 36 10.24 4.54 -11.15
CA ILE A 36 10.86 5.73 -11.73
C ILE A 36 11.40 6.65 -10.63
N MET A 37 10.64 6.84 -9.55
CA MET A 37 11.10 7.62 -8.40
C MET A 37 12.37 7.03 -7.77
N LEU A 38 12.48 5.71 -7.64
CA LEU A 38 13.72 5.07 -7.17
C LEU A 38 14.90 5.36 -8.11
N LEU A 39 14.69 5.36 -9.43
CA LEU A 39 15.74 5.72 -10.39
C LEU A 39 16.16 7.19 -10.26
N ILE A 40 15.20 8.11 -10.06
CA ILE A 40 15.48 9.53 -9.83
C ILE A 40 16.28 9.71 -8.52
N SER A 41 15.89 9.01 -7.46
CA SER A 41 16.64 9.03 -6.19
C SER A 41 18.08 8.53 -6.38
N GLY A 42 18.27 7.45 -7.15
CA GLY A 42 19.60 6.95 -7.49
C GLY A 42 20.43 7.98 -8.28
N PHE A 43 19.82 8.72 -9.20
CA PHE A 43 20.49 9.82 -9.91
C PHE A 43 20.87 10.96 -8.98
N LEU A 44 19.97 11.38 -8.08
CA LEU A 44 20.24 12.43 -7.10
C LEU A 44 21.38 12.03 -6.14
N LEU A 45 21.43 10.77 -5.72
CA LEU A 45 22.53 10.26 -4.91
C LEU A 45 23.87 10.28 -5.68
N ILE A 46 23.86 9.99 -6.97
CA ILE A 46 25.07 10.11 -7.81
C ILE A 46 25.47 11.58 -7.96
N HIS A 47 24.50 12.48 -8.15
CA HIS A 47 24.75 13.91 -8.27
C HIS A 47 25.27 14.52 -6.96
N SER A 48 24.77 14.08 -5.80
CA SER A 48 25.27 14.57 -4.51
C SER A 48 26.74 14.23 -4.26
N LEU A 49 27.28 13.19 -4.88
CA LEU A 49 28.72 12.87 -4.81
C LEU A 49 29.60 13.84 -5.60
N GLN A 50 29.01 14.67 -6.46
CA GLN A 50 29.72 15.73 -7.18
C GLN A 50 29.76 17.04 -6.39
N ILE A 51 28.93 17.18 -5.35
CA ILE A 51 28.92 18.36 -4.48
C ILE A 51 30.03 18.16 -3.43
N PRO A 52 30.90 19.17 -3.21
CA PRO A 52 31.92 19.13 -2.17
C PRO A 52 31.37 18.70 -0.81
N ASP A 53 32.09 17.82 -0.13
CA ASP A 53 31.79 17.37 1.23
C ASP A 53 32.45 18.34 2.22
N VAL A 54 31.69 19.33 2.69
CA VAL A 54 32.19 20.38 3.58
C VAL A 54 31.99 19.93 5.03
N PRO A 55 33.04 19.88 5.86
CA PRO A 55 32.89 19.50 7.26
C PRO A 55 32.12 20.56 8.05
N PRO A 56 31.51 20.20 9.18
CA PRO A 56 30.86 21.16 10.06
C PRO A 56 31.84 22.27 10.48
N VAL A 57 31.36 23.50 10.59
CA VAL A 57 32.18 24.66 10.99
C VAL A 57 32.90 24.41 12.32
N SER A 58 32.31 23.63 13.22
CA SER A 58 32.92 23.27 14.51
C SER A 58 34.17 22.39 14.43
N GLU A 59 34.41 21.74 13.29
CA GLU A 59 35.60 20.91 13.03
C GLU A 59 36.72 21.70 12.35
N ALA A 60 36.43 22.92 11.88
CA ALA A 60 37.39 23.81 11.27
C ALA A 60 38.37 24.41 12.29
N ILE A 61 39.57 24.75 11.83
CA ILE A 61 40.65 25.27 12.66
C ILE A 61 40.49 26.79 12.76
N THR A 62 40.37 27.32 13.97
CA THR A 62 40.36 28.78 14.17
C THR A 62 41.80 29.32 14.13
N VAL A 63 42.03 30.30 13.26
CA VAL A 63 43.36 30.88 13.02
C VAL A 63 43.32 32.41 13.10
N ASP A 64 44.47 33.01 13.43
CA ASP A 64 44.65 34.46 13.43
C ASP A 64 45.04 34.97 12.02
N HIS A 65 45.74 34.15 11.23
CA HIS A 65 46.05 34.37 9.81
C HIS A 65 45.99 33.03 9.03
N PRO A 66 45.61 33.02 7.74
CA PRO A 66 45.58 31.77 6.93
C PRO A 66 46.93 31.05 6.82
N ASP A 67 48.04 31.73 7.10
CA ASP A 67 49.40 31.17 7.05
C ASP A 67 49.87 30.55 8.38
N ASP A 68 49.07 30.64 9.44
CA ASP A 68 49.40 30.07 10.75
C ASP A 68 49.14 28.56 10.85
N VAL A 69 48.69 27.94 9.75
CA VAL A 69 48.31 26.53 9.66
C VAL A 69 49.52 25.65 9.37
N SER A 70 49.60 24.49 10.04
CA SER A 70 50.67 23.52 9.81
C SER A 70 50.28 22.50 8.75
N ALA A 71 51.28 21.94 8.05
CA ALA A 71 51.06 20.85 7.09
C ALA A 71 50.55 19.55 7.75
N ASP A 72 50.65 19.42 9.08
CA ASP A 72 50.11 18.28 9.82
C ASP A 72 48.58 18.37 10.01
N ASP A 73 48.00 19.55 9.77
CA ASP A 73 46.56 19.83 9.92
C ASP A 73 45.78 19.64 8.60
N GLU A 74 46.46 19.22 7.54
CA GLU A 74 45.89 19.03 6.20
C GLU A 74 45.03 17.76 6.15
N VAL A 75 43.81 17.89 5.61
CA VAL A 75 42.86 16.79 5.47
C VAL A 75 42.72 16.39 4.00
N ASP A 76 42.49 15.09 3.78
CA ASP A 76 42.19 14.52 2.46
C ASP A 76 40.81 15.02 2.01
N LEU A 77 40.77 15.75 0.90
CA LEU A 77 39.55 16.30 0.34
C LEU A 77 38.83 15.18 -0.42
N GLY A 78 37.62 14.86 0.04
CA GLY A 78 36.83 13.76 -0.51
C GLY A 78 36.22 14.06 -1.89
N ALA A 79 35.32 13.19 -2.34
CA ALA A 79 34.61 13.39 -3.60
C ALA A 79 33.82 14.70 -3.61
N GLY A 80 33.98 15.48 -4.69
CA GLY A 80 33.33 16.78 -4.90
C GLY A 80 34.29 17.95 -4.88
N TRP A 81 35.50 17.79 -4.34
CA TRP A 81 36.57 18.79 -4.38
C TRP A 81 37.45 18.64 -5.62
N ASP A 82 38.04 19.75 -6.08
CA ASP A 82 38.99 19.76 -7.19
C ASP A 82 40.42 19.38 -6.76
N GLY A 83 40.83 19.75 -5.53
CA GLY A 83 42.10 19.34 -4.94
C GLY A 83 42.04 18.01 -4.18
N ASP A 84 43.23 17.45 -3.94
CA ASP A 84 43.39 16.20 -3.19
C ASP A 84 43.39 16.45 -1.67
N SER A 85 43.86 17.61 -1.21
CA SER A 85 44.01 17.91 0.22
C SER A 85 43.97 19.41 0.52
N GLY A 86 43.54 19.78 1.72
CA GLY A 86 43.42 21.18 2.13
C GLY A 86 43.12 21.37 3.62
N ASN A 87 43.00 22.63 4.04
CA ASN A 87 42.68 23.01 5.41
C ASN A 87 41.40 23.84 5.49
N PHE A 88 40.47 23.43 6.37
CA PHE A 88 39.25 24.16 6.67
C PHE A 88 39.47 25.10 7.85
N LEU A 89 39.34 26.41 7.63
CA LEU A 89 39.73 27.44 8.60
C LEU A 89 38.58 28.38 8.94
N THR A 90 38.55 28.85 10.18
CA THR A 90 37.68 29.95 10.61
C THR A 90 38.51 31.15 11.04
N ILE A 91 38.14 32.33 10.56
CA ILE A 91 38.88 33.58 10.84
C ILE A 91 37.93 34.77 10.94
N GLN A 92 38.17 35.65 11.90
CA GLN A 92 37.43 36.91 12.02
C GLN A 92 38.20 38.04 11.35
N VAL A 93 37.53 38.77 10.46
CA VAL A 93 38.16 39.80 9.62
C VAL A 93 37.31 41.07 9.54
N ILE A 94 37.94 42.16 9.09
CA ILE A 94 37.27 43.39 8.67
C ILE A 94 37.34 43.45 7.14
N ILE A 95 36.22 43.72 6.48
CA ILE A 95 36.18 43.94 5.03
C ILE A 95 36.82 45.30 4.74
N GLU A 96 37.88 45.32 3.93
CA GLU A 96 38.53 46.56 3.49
C GLU A 96 37.96 47.07 2.17
N ASP A 97 37.63 46.15 1.25
CA ASP A 97 37.09 46.46 -0.07
C ASP A 97 36.21 45.29 -0.55
N GLY A 98 34.98 45.62 -0.96
CA GLY A 98 34.01 44.70 -1.54
C GLY A 98 32.70 44.62 -0.75
N ALA A 99 31.68 44.00 -1.36
CA ALA A 99 30.39 43.77 -0.73
C ALA A 99 29.95 42.32 -0.90
N LEU A 100 29.38 41.75 0.15
CA LEU A 100 28.89 40.37 0.18
C LEU A 100 27.36 40.30 0.03
N VAL A 101 26.65 41.27 0.58
CA VAL A 101 25.18 41.26 0.66
C VAL A 101 24.63 42.65 0.35
N HIS A 102 23.51 42.70 -0.38
CA HIS A 102 22.65 43.86 -0.55
C HIS A 102 21.22 43.50 -0.11
N GLY A 103 20.78 44.12 0.98
CA GLY A 103 19.38 44.03 1.41
C GLY A 103 18.59 45.27 1.03
N TYR A 104 17.39 45.07 0.47
CA TYR A 104 16.50 46.13 0.01
C TYR A 104 15.02 45.78 0.24
N TRP A 105 14.14 46.77 0.09
CA TRP A 105 12.73 46.64 0.43
C TRP A 105 11.82 46.91 -0.77
N THR A 106 10.76 46.12 -0.93
CA THR A 106 9.69 46.43 -1.90
C THR A 106 8.35 46.64 -1.19
N LEU A 107 7.58 47.63 -1.63
CA LEU A 107 6.21 47.87 -1.17
C LEU A 107 5.19 47.20 -2.09
N ASP A 108 4.11 46.72 -1.49
CA ASP A 108 2.91 46.35 -2.25
C ASP A 108 2.25 47.58 -2.89
N SER A 109 1.27 47.34 -3.77
CA SER A 109 0.58 48.40 -4.51
C SER A 109 -0.11 49.43 -3.63
N ASP A 110 -0.39 49.05 -2.38
CA ASP A 110 -1.16 49.82 -1.43
C ASP A 110 -0.24 50.59 -0.47
N GLY A 111 1.06 50.30 -0.50
CA GLY A 111 2.09 50.96 0.33
C GLY A 111 2.01 50.60 1.81
N GLU A 112 1.23 49.58 2.16
CA GLU A 112 0.95 49.18 3.55
C GLU A 112 1.77 47.96 3.97
N ASN A 113 2.12 47.07 3.02
CA ASN A 113 2.99 45.94 3.30
C ASN A 113 4.32 46.06 2.56
N CYS A 114 5.39 45.85 3.31
CA CYS A 114 6.76 45.77 2.81
C CYS A 114 7.21 44.31 2.77
N THR A 115 8.05 43.98 1.80
CA THR A 115 8.77 42.71 1.71
C THR A 115 10.26 43.01 1.75
N ASP A 116 10.98 42.36 2.67
CA ASP A 116 12.44 42.36 2.77
C ASP A 116 13.00 41.43 1.69
N HIS A 117 14.00 41.90 0.95
CA HIS A 117 14.76 41.11 -0.01
C HIS A 117 16.23 41.18 0.37
N VAL A 118 16.91 40.04 0.29
CA VAL A 118 18.33 39.93 0.58
C VAL A 118 18.98 39.24 -0.60
N ASP A 119 19.82 39.98 -1.32
CA ASP A 119 20.61 39.46 -2.43
C ASP A 119 22.05 39.26 -1.95
N VAL A 120 22.54 38.02 -2.04
CA VAL A 120 23.94 37.67 -1.81
C VAL A 120 24.66 37.75 -3.16
N PHE A 121 25.81 38.42 -3.20
CA PHE A 121 26.60 38.53 -4.43
C PHE A 121 27.35 37.21 -4.70
N GLU A 122 26.87 36.44 -5.68
CA GLU A 122 27.44 35.13 -6.07
C GLU A 122 28.88 35.22 -6.61
N ASP A 123 29.25 36.34 -7.24
CA ASP A 123 30.59 36.58 -7.77
C ASP A 123 31.42 37.54 -6.89
N ALA A 124 31.11 37.60 -5.58
CA ALA A 124 31.81 38.51 -4.67
C ALA A 124 33.30 38.16 -4.56
N PHE A 125 34.14 39.19 -4.68
CA PHE A 125 35.57 39.13 -4.41
C PHE A 125 35.90 40.22 -3.40
N ILE A 126 36.37 39.83 -2.22
CA ILE A 126 36.58 40.75 -1.09
C ILE A 126 38.05 40.80 -0.71
N THR A 127 38.50 41.97 -0.25
CA THR A 127 39.78 42.15 0.42
C THR A 127 39.53 42.36 1.90
N VAL A 128 40.20 41.60 2.75
CA VAL A 128 39.93 41.54 4.18
C VAL A 128 41.22 41.63 4.99
N THR A 129 41.10 42.17 6.21
CA THR A 129 42.20 42.21 7.20
C THR A 129 41.80 41.49 8.47
N PRO A 130 42.63 40.58 9.02
CA PRO A 130 42.36 39.92 10.30
C PRO A 130 42.17 40.91 11.45
N THR A 131 41.20 40.67 12.32
CA THR A 131 40.97 41.52 13.52
C THR A 131 42.09 41.40 14.55
N SER A 132 42.83 40.28 14.55
CA SER A 132 44.04 40.02 15.33
C SER A 132 45.24 40.88 14.89
N GLY A 133 45.18 41.45 13.67
CA GLY A 133 46.26 42.16 13.00
C GLY A 133 47.09 41.23 12.10
N GLY A 134 47.48 41.71 10.92
CA GLY A 134 48.18 40.92 9.91
C GLY A 134 48.24 41.63 8.56
N GLU A 135 48.70 40.93 7.52
CA GLU A 135 48.60 41.42 6.13
C GLU A 135 47.18 41.18 5.59
N SER A 136 46.70 42.08 4.73
CA SER A 136 45.42 41.91 4.05
C SER A 136 45.53 40.81 2.99
N PHE A 137 44.47 40.04 2.82
CA PHE A 137 44.37 39.04 1.76
C PHE A 137 43.02 39.16 1.04
N SER A 138 42.94 38.61 -0.16
CA SER A 138 41.73 38.63 -0.98
C SER A 138 41.27 37.22 -1.32
N LEU A 139 39.96 37.02 -1.37
CA LEU A 139 39.34 35.75 -1.72
C LEU A 139 37.96 35.98 -2.32
N GLY A 140 37.52 35.02 -3.13
CA GLY A 140 36.15 34.93 -3.64
C GLY A 140 35.49 33.63 -3.20
N TRP A 141 34.22 33.45 -3.56
CA TRP A 141 33.51 32.18 -3.34
C TRP A 141 34.19 31.01 -4.04
N TYR A 142 34.04 29.81 -3.47
CA TYR A 142 34.42 28.58 -4.16
C TYR A 142 33.44 28.30 -5.31
N ASP A 143 33.94 28.12 -6.53
CA ASP A 143 33.14 28.13 -7.76
C ASP A 143 32.02 27.05 -7.82
N ASP A 144 32.20 25.90 -7.17
CA ASP A 144 31.21 24.80 -7.19
C ASP A 144 30.21 24.82 -6.01
N LEU A 145 30.26 25.84 -5.14
CA LEU A 145 29.30 26.04 -4.06
C LEU A 145 28.59 27.39 -4.24
N GLY A 146 27.28 27.46 -3.95
CA GLY A 146 26.55 28.74 -4.01
C GLY A 146 27.03 29.71 -2.92
N ALA A 147 26.73 31.01 -2.98
CA ALA A 147 27.09 31.93 -1.91
C ALA A 147 26.21 31.74 -0.64
N GLU A 148 26.82 31.77 0.56
CA GLU A 148 26.11 31.60 1.85
C GLU A 148 26.58 32.63 2.88
N VAL A 149 25.68 33.52 3.27
CA VAL A 149 25.94 34.57 4.27
C VAL A 149 24.83 34.57 5.32
N ASN A 150 25.18 34.24 6.56
CA ASN A 150 24.27 34.33 7.69
C ASN A 150 24.23 35.77 8.24
N THR A 151 23.10 36.44 8.07
CA THR A 151 22.85 37.85 8.43
C THR A 151 21.53 37.98 9.19
N LYS A 152 21.34 39.07 9.94
CA LYS A 152 20.12 39.27 10.72
C LYS A 152 18.95 39.48 9.78
N SER A 153 17.88 38.71 10.00
CA SER A 153 16.57 39.04 9.44
C SER A 153 16.11 40.38 10.00
N ARG A 154 15.76 41.32 9.11
CA ARG A 154 15.32 42.67 9.49
C ARG A 154 13.82 42.77 9.24
N ASN A 155 13.05 43.07 10.28
CA ASN A 155 11.60 43.36 10.16
C ASN A 155 11.40 44.83 9.84
N CYS A 156 10.85 45.18 8.67
CA CYS A 156 10.71 46.53 8.13
C CYS A 156 10.60 47.69 9.16
N PRO A 157 11.72 48.34 9.55
CA PRO A 157 11.68 49.45 10.49
C PRO A 157 12.29 50.74 9.92
N GLY A 158 12.73 50.74 8.66
CA GLY A 158 13.42 51.84 7.98
C GLY A 158 13.63 51.52 6.49
N TYR A 159 13.56 52.56 5.65
CA TYR A 159 13.49 52.46 4.18
C TYR A 159 14.86 52.50 3.47
N GLU A 160 15.96 52.34 4.21
CA GLU A 160 17.30 52.37 3.62
C GLU A 160 17.77 50.95 3.34
N ASP A 161 18.37 50.78 2.16
CA ASP A 161 19.11 49.58 1.81
C ASP A 161 20.26 49.39 2.79
N TRP A 162 20.60 48.15 3.06
CA TRP A 162 21.71 47.79 3.94
C TRP A 162 22.65 46.84 3.21
N TYR A 163 23.92 46.86 3.61
CA TYR A 163 24.96 46.07 2.98
C TYR A 163 25.79 45.38 4.06
N ILE A 164 26.41 44.26 3.70
CA ILE A 164 27.59 43.73 4.40
C ILE A 164 28.77 44.01 3.48
N SER A 165 29.60 44.99 3.85
CA SER A 165 30.63 45.57 2.97
C SER A 165 31.77 46.23 3.76
N ASP A 166 32.57 47.07 3.10
CA ASP A 166 33.66 47.85 3.67
C ASP A 166 33.40 48.36 5.10
N GLY A 167 34.27 47.96 6.02
CA GLY A 167 34.23 48.34 7.44
C GLY A 167 33.47 47.37 8.35
N ASP A 168 32.74 46.40 7.80
CA ASP A 168 32.03 45.39 8.60
C ASP A 168 32.98 44.30 9.09
N VAL A 169 32.75 43.87 10.33
CA VAL A 169 33.42 42.71 10.93
C VAL A 169 32.60 41.46 10.63
N VAL A 170 33.25 40.45 10.04
CA VAL A 170 32.63 39.18 9.66
C VAL A 170 33.51 38.01 10.08
N ASP A 171 32.87 36.89 10.39
CA ASP A 171 33.52 35.60 10.61
C ASP A 171 33.46 34.81 9.30
N LEU A 172 34.62 34.42 8.76
CA LEU A 172 34.75 33.66 7.52
C LEU A 172 35.00 32.19 7.81
N PHE A 173 34.40 31.32 7.01
CA PHE A 173 34.80 29.93 6.84
C PHE A 173 35.45 29.77 5.47
N ILE A 174 36.70 29.33 5.45
CA ILE A 174 37.53 29.30 4.24
C ILE A 174 38.16 27.93 4.05
N LEU A 175 38.39 27.57 2.80
CA LEU A 175 39.25 26.47 2.40
C LEU A 175 40.60 27.03 1.94
N LYS A 176 41.69 26.46 2.45
CA LYS A 176 43.04 26.69 1.95
C LYS A 176 43.53 25.44 1.23
N GLU A 177 43.78 25.56 -0.07
CA GLU A 177 44.37 24.52 -0.93
C GLU A 177 45.74 25.01 -1.43
N GLY A 178 46.81 24.59 -0.75
CA GLY A 178 48.14 25.15 -0.99
C GLY A 178 48.20 26.66 -0.70
N ASP A 179 48.35 27.47 -1.75
CA ASP A 179 48.38 28.94 -1.67
C ASP A 179 47.03 29.59 -2.05
N GLU A 180 46.04 28.80 -2.50
CA GLU A 180 44.73 29.30 -2.91
C GLU A 180 43.78 29.36 -1.70
N LEU A 181 43.03 30.46 -1.60
CA LEU A 181 42.04 30.71 -0.55
C LEU A 181 40.67 30.87 -1.19
N SER A 182 39.73 30.04 -0.76
CA SER A 182 38.35 30.09 -1.23
C SER A 182 37.40 30.31 -0.07
N LEU A 183 36.44 31.21 -0.27
CA LEU A 183 35.41 31.50 0.71
C LEU A 183 34.33 30.43 0.65
N LEU A 184 34.12 29.76 1.79
CA LEU A 184 33.07 28.76 1.94
C LEU A 184 31.83 29.37 2.56
N SER A 185 31.83 30.11 3.65
CA SER A 185 30.61 30.76 4.17
C SER A 185 30.94 31.91 5.10
N VAL A 186 29.95 32.77 5.37
CA VAL A 186 30.16 33.98 6.19
C VAL A 186 29.13 34.08 7.30
N GLY A 187 29.59 34.38 8.52
CA GLY A 187 28.77 34.86 9.64
C GLY A 187 28.92 36.37 9.78
N ALA A 188 27.86 37.12 9.49
CA ALA A 188 27.87 38.59 9.57
C ALA A 188 27.16 39.10 10.83
N GLU A 189 27.47 40.33 11.23
CA GLU A 189 26.78 41.05 12.31
C GLU A 189 26.80 40.34 13.68
N GLY A 190 27.84 39.52 13.92
CA GLY A 190 28.01 38.72 15.13
C GLY A 190 27.12 37.48 15.19
N LEU A 191 26.57 37.04 14.05
CA LEU A 191 25.94 35.72 13.92
C LEU A 191 27.00 34.65 13.65
N SER A 192 26.69 33.41 13.99
CA SER A 192 27.54 32.28 13.66
C SER A 192 27.64 32.09 12.14
N ILE A 193 28.80 31.66 11.69
CA ILE A 193 29.03 31.19 10.32
C ILE A 193 27.93 30.18 9.90
N GLY A 194 27.42 30.32 8.67
CA GLY A 194 26.46 29.37 8.08
C GLY A 194 27.10 28.01 7.78
N GLU A 195 26.43 26.93 8.16
CA GLU A 195 26.86 25.56 7.85
C GLU A 195 26.60 25.24 6.38
N ARG A 196 27.52 24.54 5.72
CA ARG A 196 27.34 24.08 4.34
C ARG A 196 26.70 22.71 4.32
N THR A 197 25.47 22.63 3.78
CA THR A 197 24.66 21.40 3.82
C THR A 197 24.09 20.99 2.45
N GLU A 198 24.57 21.56 1.36
CA GLU A 198 24.04 21.33 0.00
C GLU A 198 24.09 19.84 -0.42
N ARG A 199 25.17 19.16 -0.05
CA ARG A 199 25.37 17.72 -0.28
C ARG A 199 24.37 16.91 0.55
N GLU A 200 24.28 17.20 1.84
CA GLU A 200 23.36 16.57 2.79
C GLU A 200 21.91 16.77 2.36
N ASP A 201 21.54 17.97 1.92
CA ASP A 201 20.20 18.30 1.45
C ASP A 201 19.82 17.53 0.19
N THR A 202 20.76 17.36 -0.74
CA THR A 202 20.57 16.51 -1.92
C THR A 202 20.36 15.04 -1.50
N GLN A 203 21.13 14.55 -0.53
CA GLN A 203 20.99 13.20 0.03
C GLN A 203 19.68 13.01 0.81
N ARG A 204 19.25 14.00 1.60
CA ARG A 204 17.95 14.04 2.31
C ARG A 204 16.80 14.00 1.31
N GLY A 205 16.90 14.76 0.22
CA GLY A 205 15.96 14.75 -0.89
C GLY A 205 15.88 13.36 -1.55
N ALA A 206 17.03 12.74 -1.83
CA ALA A 206 17.09 11.38 -2.36
C ALA A 206 16.43 10.37 -1.41
N LEU A 207 16.71 10.43 -0.10
CA LEU A 207 16.08 9.59 0.93
C LEU A 207 14.57 9.79 1.01
N ALA A 208 14.09 11.04 0.96
CA ALA A 208 12.66 11.34 0.94
C ALA A 208 11.96 10.66 -0.25
N ILE A 209 12.59 10.68 -1.43
CA ILE A 209 12.07 9.99 -2.63
C ILE A 209 12.06 8.47 -2.44
N VAL A 210 13.08 7.88 -1.81
CA VAL A 210 13.08 6.43 -1.46
C VAL A 210 11.92 6.09 -0.53
N ILE A 211 11.65 6.92 0.48
CA ILE A 211 10.55 6.73 1.43
C ILE A 211 9.20 6.69 0.69
N PHE A 212 8.91 7.69 -0.12
CA PHE A 212 7.65 7.76 -0.86
C PHE A 212 7.51 6.63 -1.89
N SER A 213 8.57 6.35 -2.65
CA SER A 213 8.55 5.28 -3.65
C SER A 213 8.35 3.90 -3.01
N SER A 214 9.04 3.61 -1.90
CA SER A 214 8.89 2.35 -1.16
C SER A 214 7.46 2.16 -0.65
N LEU A 215 6.80 3.21 -0.15
CA LEU A 215 5.39 3.13 0.25
C LEU A 215 4.46 2.80 -0.93
N ILE A 216 4.66 3.44 -2.07
CA ILE A 216 3.88 3.20 -3.29
C ILE A 216 4.06 1.75 -3.74
N LEU A 217 5.30 1.28 -3.81
CA LEU A 217 5.64 -0.08 -4.21
C LEU A 217 5.07 -1.11 -3.23
N MET A 218 5.22 -0.88 -1.93
CA MET A 218 4.66 -1.73 -0.88
C MET A 218 3.14 -1.83 -1.01
N TYR A 219 2.43 -0.71 -1.10
CA TYR A 219 0.96 -0.69 -1.14
C TYR A 219 0.39 -1.42 -2.37
N HIS A 220 1.07 -1.30 -3.51
CA HIS A 220 0.62 -1.90 -4.77
C HIS A 220 1.21 -3.28 -5.05
N THR A 221 2.10 -3.80 -4.21
CA THR A 221 2.62 -5.17 -4.35
C THR A 221 1.54 -6.18 -3.97
N PRO A 222 1.09 -7.05 -4.90
CA PRO A 222 0.11 -8.08 -4.59
C PRO A 222 0.74 -9.24 -3.80
N THR A 223 -0.10 -10.11 -3.24
CA THR A 223 0.36 -11.34 -2.58
C THR A 223 0.96 -12.31 -3.60
N SER A 224 1.84 -13.20 -3.14
CA SER A 224 2.46 -14.21 -4.00
C SER A 224 1.42 -15.11 -4.69
N LEU A 225 0.45 -15.63 -3.93
CA LEU A 225 -0.57 -16.53 -4.46
C LEU A 225 -1.59 -15.84 -5.39
N SER A 226 -1.82 -14.54 -5.24
CA SER A 226 -2.86 -13.86 -6.05
C SER A 226 -2.54 -13.86 -7.55
N TYR A 227 -1.26 -13.77 -7.93
CA TYR A 227 -0.87 -13.77 -9.33
C TYR A 227 -1.06 -15.15 -9.96
N ASP A 228 -0.61 -16.20 -9.28
CA ASP A 228 -0.68 -17.57 -9.80
C ASP A 228 -2.13 -18.04 -9.89
N ILE A 229 -2.92 -17.83 -8.84
CA ILE A 229 -4.34 -18.19 -8.83
C ILE A 229 -5.11 -17.43 -9.92
N LYS A 230 -4.79 -16.14 -10.13
CA LYS A 230 -5.40 -15.37 -11.21
C LYS A 230 -4.99 -15.88 -12.60
N THR A 231 -3.75 -16.33 -12.76
CA THR A 231 -3.23 -16.85 -14.04
C THR A 231 -3.80 -18.23 -14.37
N LEU A 232 -4.00 -19.05 -13.34
CA LEU A 232 -4.68 -20.34 -13.44
C LEU A 232 -6.16 -20.16 -13.78
N ARG A 233 -6.81 -19.13 -13.20
CA ARG A 233 -8.22 -18.84 -13.44
C ARG A 233 -8.48 -18.51 -14.91
N LYS A 234 -9.13 -19.43 -15.61
CA LYS A 234 -9.62 -19.25 -16.97
C LYS A 234 -11.14 -19.25 -16.97
N ARG A 235 -11.71 -18.63 -18.00
CA ARG A 235 -13.14 -18.76 -18.23
C ARG A 235 -13.42 -20.16 -18.74
N TRP A 236 -13.86 -21.02 -17.85
CA TRP A 236 -14.54 -22.25 -18.20
C TRP A 236 -15.83 -21.87 -18.93
N GLY A 237 -16.24 -22.62 -19.96
CA GLY A 237 -17.37 -22.32 -20.84
C GLY A 237 -18.75 -22.29 -20.17
N ASN A 238 -18.82 -21.85 -18.91
CA ASN A 238 -19.99 -21.59 -18.08
C ASN A 238 -20.88 -20.55 -18.76
N HIS A 239 -21.70 -21.05 -19.67
CA HIS A 239 -23.01 -20.52 -20.06
C HIS A 239 -23.87 -20.31 -18.79
N PRO A 240 -24.96 -19.50 -18.83
CA PRO A 240 -25.65 -19.04 -17.62
C PRO A 240 -25.97 -20.19 -16.66
N PHE A 241 -26.13 -19.85 -15.38
CA PHE A 241 -26.54 -20.77 -14.31
C PHE A 241 -27.56 -21.79 -14.81
N VAL A 242 -27.66 -22.94 -14.17
CA VAL A 242 -28.78 -23.82 -14.48
C VAL A 242 -30.00 -23.44 -13.65
N HIS A 243 -31.18 -23.52 -14.27
CA HIS A 243 -32.45 -23.24 -13.63
C HIS A 243 -33.33 -24.49 -13.65
N GLY A 244 -33.95 -24.80 -12.52
CA GLY A 244 -34.87 -25.93 -12.37
C GLY A 244 -34.71 -26.64 -11.04
N THR A 245 -35.06 -27.93 -11.03
CA THR A 245 -35.01 -28.85 -9.88
C THR A 245 -34.01 -29.98 -10.18
N PRO A 246 -33.58 -30.77 -9.17
CA PRO A 246 -32.76 -31.96 -9.40
C PRO A 246 -33.34 -32.84 -10.51
N GLY A 247 -32.48 -33.28 -11.44
CA GLY A 247 -32.86 -34.09 -12.61
C GLY A 247 -33.61 -33.38 -13.74
N ASN A 248 -34.06 -32.13 -13.54
CA ASN A 248 -34.76 -31.34 -14.55
C ASN A 248 -34.24 -29.90 -14.58
N VAL A 249 -33.03 -29.75 -15.13
CA VAL A 249 -32.34 -28.46 -15.23
C VAL A 249 -32.22 -28.02 -16.68
N ARG A 250 -32.36 -26.71 -16.91
CA ARG A 250 -32.13 -26.05 -18.20
C ARG A 250 -31.17 -24.88 -18.03
N ASN A 251 -30.66 -24.35 -19.14
CA ASN A 251 -29.92 -23.10 -19.11
C ASN A 251 -30.83 -21.97 -18.58
N ALA A 252 -30.33 -21.21 -17.61
CA ALA A 252 -31.01 -20.03 -17.07
C ALA A 252 -31.04 -18.90 -18.09
N GLN A 253 -32.10 -18.10 -18.03
CA GLN A 253 -32.21 -16.83 -18.73
C GLN A 253 -31.72 -15.69 -17.84
N GLY A 254 -30.98 -14.76 -18.43
CA GLY A 254 -30.48 -13.58 -17.74
C GLY A 254 -29.06 -13.18 -18.14
N PRO A 255 -28.45 -12.24 -17.42
CA PRO A 255 -27.09 -11.78 -17.69
C PRO A 255 -26.06 -12.87 -17.35
N VAL A 256 -25.00 -12.92 -18.15
CA VAL A 256 -23.88 -13.85 -17.93
C VAL A 256 -22.85 -13.21 -16.99
N ARG A 257 -22.43 -13.97 -15.98
CA ARG A 257 -21.42 -13.53 -15.02
C ARG A 257 -20.08 -13.28 -15.72
N ARG A 258 -19.39 -12.21 -15.29
CA ARG A 258 -18.00 -11.93 -15.68
C ARG A 258 -17.05 -12.70 -14.77
N LEU A 259 -15.90 -13.08 -15.30
CA LEU A 259 -14.83 -13.71 -14.53
C LEU A 259 -14.41 -12.77 -13.39
N ASP A 260 -14.45 -13.26 -12.14
CA ASP A 260 -14.09 -12.50 -10.94
C ASP A 260 -13.20 -13.32 -10.00
N ASP A 261 -12.83 -12.73 -8.86
CA ASP A 261 -11.93 -13.36 -7.89
C ASP A 261 -12.54 -14.53 -7.10
N SER A 262 -13.86 -14.70 -7.19
CA SER A 262 -14.64 -15.75 -6.54
C SER A 262 -14.99 -16.89 -7.51
N ASP A 263 -14.57 -16.82 -8.77
CA ASP A 263 -14.85 -17.86 -9.77
C ASP A 263 -13.91 -19.04 -9.65
N TRP A 264 -14.35 -20.18 -10.19
CA TRP A 264 -13.56 -21.42 -10.28
C TRP A 264 -12.19 -21.15 -10.89
N VAL A 265 -11.13 -21.60 -10.21
CA VAL A 265 -9.75 -21.59 -10.67
C VAL A 265 -9.50 -22.78 -11.60
N LEU A 266 -10.00 -23.95 -11.23
CA LEU A 266 -9.94 -25.22 -11.95
C LEU A 266 -11.27 -25.50 -12.68
N PRO A 267 -11.33 -26.47 -13.61
CA PRO A 267 -12.57 -26.79 -14.29
C PRO A 267 -13.70 -27.14 -13.31
N PRO A 268 -14.87 -26.49 -13.40
CA PRO A 268 -16.00 -26.82 -12.56
C PRO A 268 -16.56 -28.21 -12.91
N PRO A 269 -17.20 -28.91 -11.96
CA PRO A 269 -17.93 -30.13 -12.27
C PRO A 269 -19.06 -29.88 -13.28
N SER A 270 -19.17 -30.74 -14.29
CA SER A 270 -20.23 -30.65 -15.30
C SER A 270 -21.61 -30.91 -14.70
N VAL A 271 -22.63 -30.23 -15.23
CA VAL A 271 -24.04 -30.45 -14.87
C VAL A 271 -24.49 -31.86 -15.25
N GLU A 272 -23.90 -32.44 -16.29
CA GLU A 272 -24.21 -33.80 -16.76
C GLU A 272 -23.81 -34.87 -15.73
N SER A 273 -22.89 -34.56 -14.82
CA SER A 273 -22.46 -35.48 -13.77
C SER A 273 -23.31 -35.37 -12.50
N TRP A 274 -24.41 -34.62 -12.53
CA TRP A 274 -25.26 -34.42 -11.35
C TRP A 274 -26.24 -35.58 -11.18
N PRO A 275 -26.23 -36.28 -10.04
CA PRO A 275 -27.18 -37.36 -9.78
C PRO A 275 -28.62 -36.82 -9.66
N LEU A 276 -29.60 -37.69 -9.92
CA LEU A 276 -31.02 -37.38 -9.77
C LEU A 276 -31.37 -37.09 -8.31
N ASP A 277 -30.85 -37.91 -7.39
CA ASP A 277 -30.89 -37.64 -5.96
C ASP A 277 -29.77 -36.66 -5.61
N PRO A 278 -30.09 -35.43 -5.17
CA PRO A 278 -29.08 -34.40 -4.95
C PRO A 278 -28.10 -34.73 -3.80
N TYR A 279 -28.42 -35.70 -2.94
CA TYR A 279 -27.57 -36.10 -1.83
C TYR A 279 -26.55 -37.19 -2.19
N GLN A 280 -26.77 -37.91 -3.29
CA GLN A 280 -25.87 -38.97 -3.74
C GLN A 280 -24.51 -38.44 -4.20
N ALA A 281 -23.49 -39.29 -4.10
CA ALA A 281 -22.19 -39.01 -4.71
C ALA A 281 -22.31 -38.93 -6.23
N ASN A 282 -21.38 -38.22 -6.89
CA ASN A 282 -21.21 -38.36 -8.33
C ASN A 282 -20.76 -39.81 -8.66
N ASP A 283 -20.93 -40.26 -9.92
CA ASP A 283 -20.63 -41.64 -10.34
C ASP A 283 -19.22 -42.15 -9.95
N GLU A 284 -18.22 -41.27 -9.93
CA GLU A 284 -16.85 -41.62 -9.54
C GLU A 284 -16.60 -41.57 -8.02
N ASN A 285 -17.49 -40.91 -7.26
CA ASN A 285 -17.35 -40.63 -5.82
C ASN A 285 -15.97 -40.01 -5.48
N ILE A 286 -15.50 -39.14 -6.37
CA ILE A 286 -14.26 -38.38 -6.22
C ILE A 286 -14.62 -36.96 -5.82
N LEU A 287 -13.81 -36.38 -4.93
CA LEU A 287 -13.90 -34.98 -4.56
C LEU A 287 -13.72 -34.06 -5.77
N ILE A 288 -14.34 -32.89 -5.74
CA ILE A 288 -14.07 -31.84 -6.71
C ILE A 288 -12.59 -31.46 -6.71
N GLU A 289 -12.06 -31.06 -7.87
CA GLU A 289 -10.63 -30.78 -8.02
C GLU A 289 -10.15 -29.66 -7.08
N GLU A 290 -11.01 -28.69 -6.75
CA GLU A 290 -10.68 -27.60 -5.81
C GLU A 290 -10.93 -27.91 -4.33
N HIS A 291 -11.28 -29.16 -3.99
CA HIS A 291 -11.45 -29.53 -2.60
C HIS A 291 -10.10 -29.47 -1.86
N PRO A 292 -10.04 -28.95 -0.62
CA PRO A 292 -8.79 -28.83 0.15
C PRO A 292 -8.01 -30.15 0.31
N ASP A 293 -8.70 -31.26 0.57
CA ASP A 293 -8.09 -32.61 0.58
C ASP A 293 -7.43 -33.05 -0.75
N VAL A 294 -7.75 -32.39 -1.87
CA VAL A 294 -7.21 -32.70 -3.21
C VAL A 294 -6.07 -31.76 -3.56
N VAL A 295 -6.30 -30.45 -3.45
CA VAL A 295 -5.30 -29.42 -3.80
C VAL A 295 -4.20 -29.32 -2.75
N GLY A 296 -4.51 -29.67 -1.50
CA GLY A 296 -3.71 -29.33 -0.33
C GLY A 296 -3.80 -27.83 -0.01
N THR A 297 -3.06 -27.41 1.01
CA THR A 297 -2.97 -26.00 1.43
C THR A 297 -1.77 -25.32 0.77
N PRO A 298 -1.97 -24.31 -0.10
CA PRO A 298 -0.90 -23.49 -0.67
C PRO A 298 -0.06 -22.77 0.38
N HIS A 299 1.25 -22.66 0.13
CA HIS A 299 2.17 -21.91 0.97
C HIS A 299 2.62 -20.63 0.26
N PRO A 300 2.26 -19.44 0.78
CA PRO A 300 2.74 -18.18 0.22
C PRO A 300 4.23 -18.00 0.49
N ALA A 301 4.90 -17.24 -0.39
CA ALA A 301 6.33 -16.95 -0.25
C ALA A 301 6.64 -16.27 1.08
N THR A 302 7.79 -16.59 1.67
CA THR A 302 8.19 -16.01 2.96
C THR A 302 8.34 -14.49 2.87
N PHE A 303 8.91 -14.01 1.76
CA PHE A 303 9.06 -12.59 1.43
C PHE A 303 8.56 -12.29 0.02
N THR A 304 7.97 -11.12 -0.15
CA THR A 304 7.69 -10.50 -1.45
C THR A 304 8.23 -9.07 -1.45
N LEU A 305 8.04 -8.35 -2.55
CA LEU A 305 8.35 -6.92 -2.60
C LEU A 305 7.56 -6.11 -1.55
N TYR A 306 6.48 -6.65 -0.99
CA TYR A 306 5.72 -5.99 0.07
C TYR A 306 6.57 -5.83 1.33
N SER A 307 7.11 -6.92 1.86
CA SER A 307 7.98 -6.87 3.04
C SER A 307 9.28 -6.13 2.77
N ILE A 308 9.88 -6.30 1.58
CA ILE A 308 11.15 -5.64 1.24
C ILE A 308 10.96 -4.13 1.22
N ASN A 309 9.96 -3.62 0.49
CA ASN A 309 9.70 -2.19 0.44
C ASN A 309 9.24 -1.64 1.80
N GLY A 310 8.51 -2.43 2.60
CA GLY A 310 8.18 -2.05 3.97
C GLY A 310 9.41 -1.89 4.88
N ILE A 311 10.40 -2.78 4.74
CA ILE A 311 11.68 -2.67 5.47
C ILE A 311 12.46 -1.45 4.99
N VAL A 312 12.61 -1.29 3.67
CA VAL A 312 13.32 -0.13 3.07
C VAL A 312 12.69 1.17 3.55
N PHE A 313 11.36 1.30 3.46
CA PHE A 313 10.62 2.46 3.95
C PHE A 313 10.95 2.80 5.41
N VAL A 314 10.92 1.81 6.31
CA VAL A 314 11.15 2.07 7.74
C VAL A 314 12.62 2.42 8.00
N ILE A 315 13.57 1.70 7.40
CA ILE A 315 15.00 1.98 7.58
C ILE A 315 15.36 3.36 7.05
N THR A 316 14.94 3.72 5.84
CA THR A 316 15.24 5.03 5.26
C THR A 316 14.53 6.16 6.00
N SER A 317 13.32 5.92 6.53
CA SER A 317 12.63 6.89 7.39
C SER A 317 13.34 7.12 8.71
N ILE A 318 13.86 6.06 9.34
CA ILE A 318 14.67 6.18 10.55
C ILE A 318 15.93 6.97 10.24
N TRP A 319 16.63 6.64 9.16
CA TRP A 319 17.83 7.35 8.76
C TRP A 319 17.58 8.83 8.52
N LEU A 320 16.58 9.18 7.70
CA LEU A 320 16.22 10.58 7.45
C LEU A 320 15.79 11.31 8.72
N THR A 321 15.06 10.63 9.61
CA THR A 321 14.67 11.20 10.91
C THR A 321 15.89 11.49 11.78
N SER A 322 16.82 10.54 11.88
CA SER A 322 18.05 10.69 12.66
C SER A 322 18.93 11.81 12.12
N ASP A 323 19.04 11.92 10.80
CA ASP A 323 19.80 12.97 10.13
C ASP A 323 19.19 14.36 10.37
N LEU A 324 17.87 14.51 10.21
CA LEU A 324 17.16 15.77 10.49
C LEU A 324 17.20 16.20 11.97
N LEU A 325 17.33 15.23 12.88
CA LEU A 325 17.44 15.48 14.32
C LEU A 325 18.90 15.62 14.79
N ALA A 326 19.88 15.43 13.91
CA ALA A 326 21.27 15.66 14.24
C ALA A 326 21.48 17.13 14.61
N ARG A 327 22.45 17.39 15.51
CA ARG A 327 22.64 18.64 16.24
C ARG A 327 22.88 19.88 15.35
N HIS A 328 23.18 19.69 14.07
CA HIS A 328 23.54 20.72 13.10
C HIS A 328 22.34 21.24 12.27
N GLY A 329 21.12 20.80 12.58
CA GLY A 329 19.92 21.25 11.88
C GLY A 329 19.36 22.58 12.39
N GLU A 330 18.89 23.42 11.48
CA GLU A 330 18.03 24.56 11.82
C GLU A 330 16.78 24.12 12.60
N MET A 331 16.11 25.07 13.27
CA MET A 331 14.85 24.80 13.98
C MET A 331 13.81 24.09 13.10
N SER A 332 13.78 24.39 11.79
CA SER A 332 12.94 23.75 10.78
C SER A 332 13.20 22.24 10.68
N HIS A 333 14.46 21.81 10.57
CA HIS A 333 14.88 20.42 10.48
C HIS A 333 14.48 19.63 11.72
N ILE A 334 14.68 20.20 12.91
CA ILE A 334 14.29 19.58 14.17
C ILE A 334 12.77 19.35 14.22
N ILE A 335 11.97 20.34 13.80
CA ILE A 335 10.51 20.22 13.77
C ILE A 335 10.09 19.12 12.79
N VAL A 336 10.62 19.14 11.56
CA VAL A 336 10.29 18.14 10.52
C VAL A 336 10.71 16.74 10.97
N GLY A 337 11.90 16.58 11.54
CA GLY A 337 12.39 15.31 12.07
C GLY A 337 11.49 14.75 13.17
N ASN A 338 11.06 15.59 14.13
CA ASN A 338 10.12 15.17 15.17
C ASN A 338 8.75 14.76 14.61
N ILE A 339 8.22 15.49 13.62
CA ILE A 339 6.98 15.15 12.93
C ILE A 339 7.12 13.79 12.24
N LEU A 340 8.19 13.59 11.47
CA LEU A 340 8.45 12.34 10.74
C LEU A 340 8.53 11.15 11.70
N ARG A 341 9.20 11.33 12.84
CA ARG A 341 9.31 10.33 13.91
C ARG A 341 7.94 9.88 14.45
N VAL A 342 7.04 10.84 14.71
CA VAL A 342 5.67 10.56 15.16
C VAL A 342 4.84 9.89 14.05
N VAL A 343 4.97 10.35 12.81
CA VAL A 343 4.27 9.75 11.66
C VAL A 343 4.71 8.30 11.44
N LEU A 344 6.00 8.01 11.56
CA LEU A 344 6.56 6.67 11.38
C LEU A 344 6.04 5.68 12.44
N ILE A 345 6.00 6.07 13.72
CA ILE A 345 5.48 5.18 14.78
C ILE A 345 3.97 4.95 14.59
N LEU A 346 3.20 5.98 14.24
CA LEU A 346 1.76 5.83 13.96
C LEU A 346 1.52 4.91 12.76
N PHE A 347 2.28 5.08 11.68
CA PHE A 347 2.20 4.21 10.51
C PHE A 347 2.51 2.76 10.87
N THR A 348 3.61 2.49 11.59
CA THR A 348 4.02 1.12 11.94
C THR A 348 3.05 0.45 12.91
N VAL A 349 2.43 1.19 13.84
CA VAL A 349 1.34 0.69 14.69
C VAL A 349 0.11 0.31 13.85
N ILE A 350 -0.34 1.21 12.98
CA ILE A 350 -1.50 0.96 12.10
C ILE A 350 -1.23 -0.21 11.15
N TRP A 351 -0.03 -0.26 10.58
CA TRP A 351 0.41 -1.34 9.70
C TRP A 351 0.38 -2.68 10.43
N THR A 352 1.00 -2.76 11.62
CA THR A 352 1.01 -3.98 12.46
C THR A 352 -0.40 -4.41 12.85
N TYR A 353 -1.25 -3.48 13.27
CA TYR A 353 -2.64 -3.78 13.63
C TYR A 353 -3.44 -4.35 12.45
N ASN A 354 -3.35 -3.71 11.28
CA ASN A 354 -4.06 -4.16 10.09
C ASN A 354 -3.52 -5.50 9.57
N ALA A 355 -2.21 -5.70 9.64
CA ALA A 355 -1.57 -6.96 9.25
C ALA A 355 -1.98 -8.10 10.18
N TRP A 356 -1.99 -7.86 11.51
CA TRP A 356 -2.48 -8.81 12.50
C TRP A 356 -3.95 -9.17 12.30
N LYS A 357 -4.83 -8.20 12.05
CA LYS A 357 -6.26 -8.45 11.81
C LYS A 357 -6.48 -9.34 10.59
N LYS A 358 -5.75 -9.10 9.49
CA LYS A 358 -5.82 -9.93 8.28
C LYS A 358 -5.26 -11.33 8.52
N TRP A 359 -4.10 -11.42 9.17
CA TRP A 359 -3.47 -12.69 9.51
C TRP A 359 -4.37 -13.57 10.37
N LYS A 360 -4.98 -13.00 11.42
CA LYS A 360 -5.91 -13.68 12.32
C LYS A 360 -7.15 -14.21 11.58
N LEU A 361 -7.75 -13.39 10.72
CA LEU A 361 -8.89 -13.83 9.92
C LEU A 361 -8.55 -15.04 9.06
N MET A 362 -7.37 -15.04 8.43
CA MET A 362 -7.02 -16.16 7.55
C MET A 362 -6.60 -17.41 8.31
N HIS A 363 -5.85 -17.28 9.41
CA HIS A 363 -5.48 -18.46 10.20
C HIS A 363 -6.70 -19.14 10.79
N ASN A 364 -7.74 -18.39 11.19
CA ASN A 364 -9.00 -18.99 11.62
C ASN A 364 -9.65 -19.87 10.52
N ILE A 365 -9.49 -19.50 9.25
CA ILE A 365 -10.00 -20.26 8.11
C ILE A 365 -9.13 -21.50 7.87
N LEU A 366 -7.81 -21.31 7.77
CA LEU A 366 -6.86 -22.40 7.52
C LEU A 366 -6.77 -23.44 8.65
N ASP A 367 -6.96 -23.02 9.90
CA ASP A 367 -6.89 -23.88 11.08
C ASP A 367 -8.18 -24.69 11.28
N THR A 368 -9.24 -24.42 10.51
CA THR A 368 -10.47 -25.20 10.51
C THR A 368 -10.36 -26.29 9.44
N PRO A 369 -10.42 -27.59 9.80
CA PRO A 369 -10.31 -28.65 8.81
C PRO A 369 -11.59 -28.71 7.97
N THR A 370 -11.44 -28.57 6.66
CA THR A 370 -12.55 -28.74 5.71
C THR A 370 -13.07 -30.18 5.76
N SER A 371 -14.36 -30.33 5.97
CA SER A 371 -15.03 -31.63 6.06
C SER A 371 -15.50 -32.11 4.70
N ARG A 372 -15.42 -33.42 4.45
CA ARG A 372 -16.13 -34.05 3.33
C ARG A 372 -17.61 -34.13 3.64
N VAL A 373 -18.46 -33.80 2.67
CA VAL A 373 -19.92 -33.82 2.81
C VAL A 373 -20.43 -35.20 3.20
N ARG A 374 -19.89 -36.27 2.61
CA ARG A 374 -20.33 -37.64 2.88
C ARG A 374 -20.19 -38.07 4.34
N SER A 375 -19.19 -37.55 5.04
CA SER A 375 -18.84 -37.93 6.42
C SER A 375 -18.98 -36.78 7.40
N VAL A 376 -19.70 -35.73 7.03
CA VAL A 376 -19.88 -34.55 7.88
C VAL A 376 -20.71 -34.93 9.12
N ALA A 377 -20.25 -34.49 10.29
CA ALA A 377 -20.93 -34.70 11.56
C ALA A 377 -21.70 -33.43 11.97
N ALA A 378 -22.72 -33.60 12.83
CA ALA A 378 -23.42 -32.47 13.42
C ALA A 378 -22.47 -31.65 14.31
N GLY A 379 -22.45 -30.33 14.15
CA GLY A 379 -21.51 -29.43 14.82
C GLY A 379 -21.00 -28.30 13.91
N SER A 380 -19.90 -27.66 14.31
CA SER A 380 -19.20 -26.67 13.48
C SER A 380 -18.58 -27.36 12.28
N VAL A 381 -18.85 -26.87 11.07
CA VAL A 381 -18.36 -27.48 9.84
C VAL A 381 -17.87 -26.41 8.88
N GLU A 382 -16.79 -26.75 8.18
CA GLU A 382 -16.33 -26.05 6.99
C GLU A 382 -16.52 -26.97 5.79
N LEU A 383 -17.16 -26.45 4.75
CA LEU A 383 -17.50 -27.18 3.54
C LEU A 383 -17.16 -26.34 2.31
N VAL A 384 -16.59 -27.00 1.30
CA VAL A 384 -16.31 -26.42 -0.02
C VAL A 384 -16.98 -27.28 -1.07
N GLY A 385 -17.70 -26.65 -2.00
CA GLY A 385 -18.44 -27.40 -3.01
C GLY A 385 -18.96 -26.55 -4.16
N GLN A 386 -19.77 -27.20 -5.00
CA GLN A 386 -20.57 -26.57 -6.04
C GLN A 386 -22.00 -26.39 -5.55
N ILE A 387 -22.60 -25.23 -5.83
CA ILE A 387 -24.02 -24.99 -5.61
C ILE A 387 -24.83 -25.81 -6.61
N ARG A 388 -25.75 -26.65 -6.12
CA ARG A 388 -26.74 -27.39 -6.90
C ARG A 388 -28.16 -27.07 -6.43
N PRO A 389 -29.18 -27.18 -7.30
CA PRO A 389 -30.57 -27.00 -6.88
C PRO A 389 -30.95 -27.96 -5.76
N ALA A 390 -31.58 -27.46 -4.70
CA ALA A 390 -32.30 -28.32 -3.76
C ALA A 390 -33.61 -28.80 -4.38
N PRO A 391 -34.35 -29.72 -3.73
CA PRO A 391 -35.68 -30.14 -4.21
C PRO A 391 -36.68 -29.00 -4.40
N SER A 392 -36.53 -27.89 -3.66
CA SER A 392 -37.29 -26.64 -3.89
C SER A 392 -37.00 -25.95 -5.23
N GLY A 393 -35.91 -26.34 -5.90
CA GLY A 393 -35.44 -25.76 -7.14
C GLY A 393 -34.73 -24.41 -6.96
N THR A 394 -34.34 -23.82 -8.08
CA THR A 394 -33.73 -22.47 -8.12
C THR A 394 -34.79 -21.37 -8.31
N LEU A 395 -34.48 -20.15 -7.90
CA LEU A 395 -35.31 -18.97 -8.09
C LEU A 395 -35.18 -18.33 -9.48
N ALA A 396 -36.23 -17.60 -9.85
CA ALA A 396 -36.27 -16.67 -10.97
C ALA A 396 -36.64 -15.27 -10.43
N VAL A 397 -35.73 -14.30 -10.57
CA VAL A 397 -35.82 -13.00 -9.92
C VAL A 397 -36.03 -11.91 -10.98
N SER A 398 -37.13 -11.18 -10.89
CA SER A 398 -37.37 -9.98 -11.71
C SER A 398 -36.86 -8.74 -10.97
N VAL A 399 -35.68 -8.26 -11.33
CA VAL A 399 -35.06 -7.09 -10.67
C VAL A 399 -35.94 -5.85 -10.91
N GLY A 400 -36.22 -5.09 -9.85
CA GLY A 400 -37.09 -3.91 -9.93
C GLY A 400 -38.55 -4.20 -10.32
N GLY A 401 -39.00 -5.46 -10.27
CA GLY A 401 -40.35 -5.88 -10.68
C GLY A 401 -40.57 -5.86 -12.20
N ASN A 402 -39.49 -5.84 -12.99
CA ASN A 402 -39.55 -5.76 -14.45
C ASN A 402 -39.13 -7.09 -15.08
N SER A 403 -40.02 -7.69 -15.89
CA SER A 403 -39.77 -8.97 -16.58
C SER A 403 -38.61 -8.92 -17.58
N SER A 404 -38.23 -7.74 -18.08
CA SER A 404 -37.05 -7.56 -18.93
C SER A 404 -35.72 -7.60 -18.17
N GLN A 405 -35.75 -7.61 -16.84
CA GLN A 405 -34.58 -7.70 -15.95
C GLN A 405 -34.64 -9.01 -15.14
N LEU A 406 -34.90 -10.11 -15.84
CA LEU A 406 -34.99 -11.45 -15.26
C LEU A 406 -33.60 -12.06 -15.05
N VAL A 407 -33.42 -12.70 -13.89
CA VAL A 407 -32.26 -13.51 -13.55
C VAL A 407 -32.74 -14.86 -13.02
N GLU A 408 -32.54 -15.93 -13.79
CA GLU A 408 -32.89 -17.30 -13.40
C GLU A 408 -31.68 -18.08 -12.85
N GLY A 409 -31.94 -19.23 -12.23
CA GLY A 409 -30.92 -20.16 -11.75
C GLY A 409 -30.24 -19.72 -10.46
N VAL A 410 -30.92 -18.87 -9.68
CA VAL A 410 -30.37 -18.21 -8.49
C VAL A 410 -30.82 -18.93 -7.22
N VAL A 411 -29.92 -19.13 -6.26
CA VAL A 411 -30.27 -19.68 -4.93
C VAL A 411 -30.28 -18.63 -3.83
N ALA A 412 -29.50 -17.56 -3.99
CA ALA A 412 -29.57 -16.38 -3.12
C ALA A 412 -29.24 -15.14 -3.94
N TYR A 413 -29.90 -14.03 -3.65
CA TYR A 413 -29.68 -12.76 -4.34
C TYR A 413 -29.77 -11.56 -3.41
N ARG A 414 -29.14 -10.48 -3.87
CA ARG A 414 -29.40 -9.12 -3.42
C ARG A 414 -29.42 -8.21 -4.64
N TRP A 415 -30.35 -7.27 -4.71
CA TRP A 415 -30.30 -6.21 -5.68
C TRP A 415 -30.59 -4.85 -5.05
N LEU A 416 -29.93 -3.83 -5.59
CA LEU A 416 -29.99 -2.45 -5.12
C LEU A 416 -30.51 -1.56 -6.24
N GLU A 417 -31.59 -0.84 -5.97
CA GLU A 417 -32.16 0.21 -6.82
C GLU A 417 -31.73 1.58 -6.29
N GLU A 418 -31.08 2.36 -7.15
CA GLU A 418 -30.54 3.67 -6.83
C GLU A 418 -31.02 4.70 -7.84
N GLU A 419 -31.33 5.89 -7.35
CA GLU A 419 -31.75 7.05 -8.15
C GLU A 419 -30.66 8.12 -8.13
N LEU A 420 -30.35 8.70 -9.29
CA LEU A 420 -29.46 9.83 -9.42
C LEU A 420 -30.19 11.12 -9.02
N VAL A 421 -29.87 11.64 -7.84
CA VAL A 421 -30.42 12.89 -7.32
C VAL A 421 -29.37 13.98 -7.47
N CYS A 422 -29.75 15.06 -8.17
CA CYS A 422 -28.90 16.22 -8.35
C CYS A 422 -29.39 17.40 -7.51
N THR A 423 -28.51 17.97 -6.70
CA THR A 423 -28.72 19.18 -5.91
C THR A 423 -27.88 20.32 -6.46
N THR A 424 -28.47 21.51 -6.55
CA THR A 424 -27.75 22.73 -6.91
C THR A 424 -27.58 23.55 -5.65
N ASP A 425 -26.35 23.95 -5.34
CA ASP A 425 -26.08 24.84 -4.20
C ASP A 425 -26.44 26.29 -4.52
N SER A 426 -26.32 27.18 -3.52
CA SER A 426 -26.55 28.62 -3.67
C SER A 426 -25.65 29.27 -4.71
N ASP A 427 -24.51 28.66 -5.01
CA ASP A 427 -23.48 29.16 -5.93
C ASP A 427 -23.67 28.62 -7.36
N GLY A 428 -24.75 27.85 -7.60
CA GLY A 428 -25.10 27.32 -8.92
C GLY A 428 -24.36 26.02 -9.30
N LYS A 429 -23.54 25.46 -8.42
CA LYS A 429 -22.81 24.21 -8.66
C LYS A 429 -23.73 23.01 -8.44
N LYS A 430 -23.93 22.25 -9.51
CA LYS A 430 -24.74 21.02 -9.52
C LYS A 430 -23.91 19.83 -9.07
N THR A 431 -24.29 19.21 -7.96
CA THR A 431 -23.72 17.95 -7.46
C THR A 431 -24.75 16.83 -7.62
N CYS A 432 -24.37 15.71 -8.22
CA CYS A 432 -25.26 14.57 -8.43
C CYS A 432 -24.73 13.34 -7.70
N ASN A 433 -25.56 12.74 -6.85
CA ASN A 433 -25.23 11.56 -6.08
C ASN A 433 -26.27 10.46 -6.29
N TRP A 434 -25.81 9.21 -6.28
CA TRP A 434 -26.70 8.05 -6.31
C TRP A 434 -27.24 7.81 -4.91
N VAL A 435 -28.57 7.76 -4.79
CA VAL A 435 -29.28 7.54 -3.53
C VAL A 435 -30.02 6.21 -3.61
N SER A 436 -29.73 5.30 -2.67
CA SER A 436 -30.43 4.02 -2.57
C SER A 436 -31.91 4.25 -2.25
N ARG A 437 -32.79 3.65 -3.06
CA ARG A 437 -34.25 3.68 -2.88
C ARG A 437 -34.81 2.36 -2.39
N ARG A 438 -34.24 1.25 -2.87
CA ARG A 438 -34.63 -0.10 -2.44
C ARG A 438 -33.43 -1.02 -2.41
N ASP A 439 -33.37 -1.85 -1.38
CA ASP A 439 -32.37 -2.90 -1.20
C ASP A 439 -33.12 -4.17 -0.82
N GLU A 440 -33.20 -5.10 -1.76
CA GLU A 440 -33.98 -6.32 -1.60
C GLU A 440 -33.07 -7.54 -1.69
N ASN A 441 -33.33 -8.53 -0.85
CA ASN A 441 -32.64 -9.80 -0.87
C ASN A 441 -33.65 -10.94 -0.74
N GLY A 442 -33.24 -12.12 -1.19
CA GLY A 442 -34.04 -13.33 -1.10
C GLY A 442 -33.17 -14.55 -1.30
N SER A 443 -33.66 -15.70 -0.84
CA SER A 443 -32.95 -16.97 -0.99
C SER A 443 -33.92 -18.15 -0.98
N THR A 444 -33.45 -19.25 -1.51
CA THR A 444 -34.02 -20.59 -1.36
C THR A 444 -32.90 -21.53 -0.92
N ASP A 445 -33.28 -22.68 -0.38
CA ASP A 445 -32.31 -23.67 0.05
C ASP A 445 -31.59 -24.27 -1.17
N PHE A 446 -30.35 -24.66 -0.98
CA PHE A 446 -29.55 -25.26 -2.04
C PHE A 446 -28.73 -26.42 -1.51
N ILE A 447 -28.19 -27.21 -2.43
CA ILE A 447 -27.33 -28.34 -2.12
C ILE A 447 -25.89 -27.92 -2.36
N LEU A 448 -25.06 -27.97 -1.31
CA LEU A 448 -23.62 -27.90 -1.45
C LEU A 448 -23.13 -29.31 -1.76
N HIS A 449 -22.44 -29.47 -2.89
CA HIS A 449 -21.95 -30.77 -3.32
C HIS A 449 -20.43 -30.75 -3.55
N ASP A 450 -19.71 -31.63 -2.86
CA ASP A 450 -18.24 -31.72 -2.89
C ASP A 450 -17.70 -32.83 -3.81
N GLY A 451 -18.61 -33.60 -4.43
CA GLY A 451 -18.29 -34.75 -5.29
C GLY A 451 -18.58 -36.10 -4.62
N THR A 452 -18.41 -36.17 -3.29
CA THR A 452 -18.68 -37.36 -2.47
C THR A 452 -20.12 -37.41 -1.95
N GLY A 453 -20.82 -36.28 -1.93
CA GLY A 453 -22.25 -36.21 -1.66
C GLY A 453 -22.76 -34.77 -1.63
N GLY A 454 -24.08 -34.64 -1.46
CA GLY A 454 -24.75 -33.36 -1.25
C GLY A 454 -25.17 -33.15 0.21
N ILE A 455 -25.22 -31.90 0.64
CA ILE A 455 -25.82 -31.48 1.92
C ILE A 455 -26.64 -30.20 1.73
N LEU A 456 -27.76 -30.12 2.43
CA LEU A 456 -28.66 -28.97 2.36
C LEU A 456 -28.06 -27.78 3.10
N VAL A 457 -28.11 -26.60 2.48
CA VAL A 457 -27.70 -25.32 3.06
C VAL A 457 -28.88 -24.38 3.03
N GLN A 458 -29.16 -23.70 4.15
CA GLN A 458 -30.27 -22.74 4.27
C GLN A 458 -29.76 -21.30 4.35
N PRO A 459 -29.61 -20.57 3.23
CA PRO A 459 -28.92 -19.28 3.19
C PRO A 459 -29.61 -18.20 4.00
N SER A 460 -30.93 -18.30 4.17
CA SER A 460 -31.76 -17.38 4.96
C SER A 460 -31.36 -17.28 6.43
N THR A 461 -30.59 -18.25 6.94
CA THR A 461 -30.07 -18.23 8.32
C THR A 461 -28.76 -17.45 8.49
N TRP A 462 -28.09 -17.07 7.39
CA TRP A 462 -26.88 -16.23 7.46
C TRP A 462 -27.22 -14.76 7.51
N LYS A 463 -26.66 -14.04 8.47
CA LYS A 463 -26.80 -12.58 8.57
C LYS A 463 -26.20 -11.85 7.35
N ASN A 464 -25.08 -12.35 6.83
CA ASN A 464 -24.37 -11.78 5.70
C ASN A 464 -23.98 -12.91 4.74
N VAL A 465 -24.37 -12.76 3.46
CA VAL A 465 -23.97 -13.66 2.37
C VAL A 465 -23.06 -12.88 1.43
N GLU A 466 -21.89 -13.44 1.12
CA GLU A 466 -20.88 -12.83 0.24
C GLU A 466 -21.03 -13.37 -1.18
N TYR A 467 -21.69 -12.61 -2.03
CA TYR A 467 -22.04 -13.00 -3.41
C TYR A 467 -20.87 -12.93 -4.43
N GLY A 468 -19.70 -12.43 -4.03
CA GLY A 468 -18.62 -12.06 -4.97
C GLY A 468 -18.86 -10.71 -5.64
N GLN A 469 -18.35 -10.52 -6.86
CA GLN A 469 -18.57 -9.28 -7.61
C GLN A 469 -20.01 -9.17 -8.13
N GLN A 470 -20.43 -7.96 -8.51
CA GLN A 470 -21.75 -7.73 -9.09
C GLN A 470 -21.95 -8.62 -10.33
N LEU A 471 -23.12 -9.26 -10.43
CA LEU A 471 -23.50 -10.04 -11.61
C LEU A 471 -23.69 -9.12 -12.80
N TYR A 472 -24.55 -8.11 -12.63
CA TYR A 472 -24.90 -7.18 -13.68
C TYR A 472 -25.44 -5.86 -13.12
N ARG A 473 -25.39 -4.81 -13.94
CA ARG A 473 -26.00 -3.52 -13.67
C ARG A 473 -26.84 -3.09 -14.86
N TRP A 474 -28.10 -2.75 -14.60
CA TRP A 474 -28.97 -2.10 -15.57
C TRP A 474 -29.06 -0.61 -15.28
N ASP A 475 -28.84 0.22 -16.29
CA ASP A 475 -29.01 1.67 -16.21
C ASP A 475 -30.24 2.09 -17.04
N LYS A 476 -31.17 2.83 -16.44
CA LYS A 476 -32.42 3.30 -17.06
C LYS A 476 -32.71 4.74 -16.65
N GLY A 477 -32.24 5.69 -17.46
CA GLY A 477 -32.39 7.12 -17.17
C GLY A 477 -31.64 7.49 -15.88
N ASN A 478 -32.34 8.05 -14.91
CA ASN A 478 -31.79 8.39 -13.59
C ASN A 478 -31.75 7.20 -12.62
N TRP A 479 -32.09 6.00 -13.07
CA TRP A 479 -32.14 4.82 -12.22
C TRP A 479 -31.04 3.84 -12.59
N ARG A 480 -30.42 3.22 -11.58
CA ARG A 480 -29.56 2.05 -11.78
C ARG A 480 -29.96 0.93 -10.85
N TYR A 481 -29.87 -0.29 -11.37
CA TYR A 481 -30.19 -1.53 -10.66
C TYR A 481 -28.94 -2.39 -10.67
N THR A 482 -28.35 -2.64 -9.51
CA THR A 482 -27.17 -3.51 -9.40
C THR A 482 -27.56 -4.80 -8.69
N THR A 483 -27.15 -5.95 -9.22
CA THR A 483 -27.54 -7.27 -8.70
C THR A 483 -26.33 -8.13 -8.40
N TRP A 484 -26.40 -8.86 -7.29
CA TRP A 484 -25.44 -9.84 -6.81
C TRP A 484 -26.18 -11.16 -6.53
N VAL A 485 -25.61 -12.30 -6.93
CA VAL A 485 -26.27 -13.60 -6.79
C VAL A 485 -25.30 -14.70 -6.40
N LEU A 486 -25.82 -15.75 -5.77
CA LEU A 486 -25.27 -17.10 -5.77
C LEU A 486 -26.12 -17.92 -6.75
N GLY A 487 -25.53 -18.47 -7.81
CA GLY A 487 -26.24 -19.25 -8.82
C GLY A 487 -25.87 -20.73 -8.79
N ALA A 488 -26.75 -21.58 -9.32
CA ALA A 488 -26.43 -23.00 -9.48
C ALA A 488 -25.23 -23.17 -10.43
N GLY A 489 -24.24 -23.93 -9.99
CA GLY A 489 -22.93 -24.11 -10.63
C GLY A 489 -21.82 -23.23 -10.05
N ASP A 490 -22.14 -22.21 -9.24
CA ASP A 490 -21.11 -21.39 -8.58
C ASP A 490 -20.30 -22.21 -7.55
N PRO A 491 -19.01 -21.90 -7.36
CA PRO A 491 -18.25 -22.41 -6.23
C PRO A 491 -18.74 -21.75 -4.94
N ILE A 492 -18.81 -22.52 -3.86
CA ILE A 492 -19.23 -22.02 -2.56
C ILE A 492 -18.31 -22.53 -1.45
N TYR A 493 -17.94 -21.60 -0.58
CA TYR A 493 -17.28 -21.84 0.69
C TYR A 493 -18.31 -21.55 1.80
N CYS A 494 -18.50 -22.52 2.68
CA CYS A 494 -19.47 -22.46 3.76
C CYS A 494 -18.79 -22.81 5.08
N LEU A 495 -18.77 -21.85 6.00
CA LEU A 495 -18.48 -22.07 7.41
C LEU A 495 -19.77 -21.85 8.20
N GLY A 496 -20.27 -22.91 8.84
CA GLY A 496 -21.56 -22.89 9.52
C GLY A 496 -21.71 -24.04 10.49
N ARG A 497 -22.95 -24.29 10.90
CA ARG A 497 -23.30 -25.39 11.80
C ARG A 497 -24.15 -26.42 11.07
N ALA A 498 -23.68 -27.66 11.01
CA ALA A 498 -24.47 -28.80 10.58
C ALA A 498 -25.38 -29.25 11.74
N GLU A 499 -26.67 -29.30 11.49
CA GLU A 499 -27.70 -29.69 12.45
C GLU A 499 -28.60 -30.77 11.85
N ASN A 500 -29.17 -31.63 12.69
CA ASN A 500 -30.15 -32.61 12.23
C ASN A 500 -31.43 -31.90 11.77
N ARG A 501 -31.92 -32.27 10.59
CA ARG A 501 -33.22 -31.83 10.08
C ARG A 501 -34.34 -32.37 10.96
N SER A 502 -35.31 -31.52 11.26
CA SER A 502 -36.55 -31.99 11.89
C SER A 502 -37.34 -32.87 10.93
N ASN A 503 -38.24 -33.72 11.45
CA ASN A 503 -39.05 -34.61 10.59
C ASN A 503 -39.94 -33.83 9.61
N ALA A 504 -40.33 -32.60 9.94
CA ALA A 504 -41.12 -31.73 9.07
C ALA A 504 -40.30 -31.11 7.92
N GLU A 505 -38.98 -31.02 8.10
CA GLU A 505 -38.06 -30.47 7.10
C GLU A 505 -37.50 -31.53 6.16
N LYS A 506 -37.70 -32.82 6.45
CA LYS A 506 -37.25 -33.90 5.57
C LYS A 506 -38.16 -33.99 4.35
N GLU A 507 -37.58 -33.89 3.16
CA GLU A 507 -38.32 -34.15 1.93
C GLU A 507 -38.81 -35.61 1.86
N GLU A 508 -39.93 -35.81 1.19
CA GLU A 508 -40.42 -37.15 0.89
C GLU A 508 -39.50 -37.86 -0.11
N GLY A 509 -39.16 -39.12 0.14
CA GLY A 509 -38.34 -39.92 -0.76
C GLY A 509 -36.82 -39.78 -0.58
N ILE A 510 -36.36 -39.09 0.46
CA ILE A 510 -34.93 -39.07 0.82
C ILE A 510 -34.42 -40.49 1.12
N ASP A 511 -33.29 -40.85 0.53
CA ASP A 511 -32.56 -42.07 0.92
C ASP A 511 -31.97 -41.90 2.33
N GLY A 512 -32.64 -42.51 3.31
CA GLY A 512 -32.22 -42.51 4.71
C GLY A 512 -30.93 -43.28 5.00
N SER A 513 -30.32 -43.94 4.00
CA SER A 513 -28.98 -44.50 4.14
C SER A 513 -27.88 -43.45 3.97
N ILE A 514 -28.19 -42.30 3.35
CA ILE A 514 -27.23 -41.20 3.14
C ILE A 514 -27.22 -40.30 4.37
N GLN A 515 -26.13 -40.33 5.14
CA GLN A 515 -26.02 -39.57 6.39
C GLN A 515 -26.19 -38.06 6.20
N SER A 516 -25.63 -37.48 5.14
CA SER A 516 -25.69 -36.03 4.87
C SER A 516 -27.10 -35.54 4.54
N SER A 517 -28.00 -36.41 4.07
CA SER A 517 -29.39 -36.06 3.76
C SER A 517 -30.22 -35.71 5.01
N HIS A 518 -29.77 -36.19 6.17
CA HIS A 518 -30.37 -35.90 7.47
C HIS A 518 -29.87 -34.60 8.10
N LEU A 519 -28.87 -33.96 7.50
CA LEU A 519 -28.25 -32.74 8.02
C LEU A 519 -28.64 -31.53 7.17
N VAL A 520 -28.67 -30.37 7.82
CA VAL A 520 -28.79 -29.05 7.20
C VAL A 520 -27.75 -28.13 7.79
N VAL A 521 -27.10 -27.33 6.95
CA VAL A 521 -26.12 -26.34 7.38
C VAL A 521 -26.80 -24.98 7.53
N ARG A 522 -26.63 -24.36 8.69
CA ARG A 522 -27.20 -23.05 9.03
C ARG A 522 -26.11 -22.07 9.50
N GLY A 523 -26.39 -20.78 9.31
CA GLY A 523 -25.56 -19.66 9.75
C GLY A 523 -25.80 -19.24 11.20
N ASN A 524 -26.38 -20.10 12.03
CA ASN A 524 -26.63 -19.83 13.44
C ASN A 524 -25.30 -19.68 14.19
N LYS A 525 -24.99 -18.46 14.62
CA LYS A 525 -23.74 -18.16 15.31
C LYS A 525 -23.80 -18.59 16.78
N ASP A 526 -23.10 -19.66 17.12
CA ASP A 526 -22.86 -20.04 18.52
C ASP A 526 -21.72 -19.23 19.17
N ILE A 527 -21.62 -19.28 20.50
CA ILE A 527 -20.52 -18.67 21.25
C ILE A 527 -19.18 -19.25 20.76
N GLY A 528 -18.31 -18.39 20.23
CA GLY A 528 -16.98 -18.78 19.74
C GLY A 528 -16.92 -19.22 18.28
N MET A 529 -18.05 -19.35 17.58
CA MET A 529 -18.09 -19.75 16.16
C MET A 529 -18.13 -18.54 15.23
N GLN A 530 -17.36 -18.59 14.14
CA GLN A 530 -17.53 -17.69 12.99
C GLN A 530 -18.39 -18.38 11.93
N VAL A 531 -19.24 -17.63 11.25
CA VAL A 531 -20.10 -18.16 10.18
C VAL A 531 -19.89 -17.33 8.93
N HIS A 532 -19.65 -18.01 7.82
CA HIS A 532 -19.39 -17.40 6.51
C HIS A 532 -20.11 -18.20 5.43
N LEU A 533 -20.82 -17.50 4.55
CA LEU A 533 -21.36 -18.09 3.34
C LEU A 533 -20.91 -17.22 2.17
N ARG A 534 -20.01 -17.74 1.35
CA ARG A 534 -19.30 -16.94 0.36
C ARG A 534 -19.12 -17.70 -0.96
N ARG A 535 -19.31 -16.99 -2.08
CA ARG A 535 -18.93 -17.48 -3.41
C ARG A 535 -17.42 -17.61 -3.54
N GLY A 536 -16.97 -18.76 -4.02
CA GLY A 536 -15.56 -19.13 -4.15
C GLY A 536 -15.22 -20.38 -3.35
N THR A 537 -14.04 -20.94 -3.58
CA THR A 537 -13.47 -22.06 -2.82
C THR A 537 -12.39 -21.57 -1.86
N GLU A 538 -11.76 -22.47 -1.10
CA GLU A 538 -10.61 -22.11 -0.26
C GLU A 538 -9.52 -21.39 -1.07
N LEU A 539 -9.22 -21.84 -2.30
CA LEU A 539 -8.28 -21.19 -3.23
C LEU A 539 -8.59 -19.70 -3.45
N SER A 540 -9.86 -19.33 -3.58
CA SER A 540 -10.25 -17.93 -3.75
C SER A 540 -9.95 -17.09 -2.49
N ILE A 541 -10.10 -17.69 -1.31
CA ILE A 541 -9.89 -17.04 -0.02
C ILE A 541 -8.40 -16.85 0.26
N ILE A 542 -7.61 -17.89 0.05
CA ILE A 542 -6.16 -17.90 0.27
C ILE A 542 -5.39 -17.11 -0.79
N SER A 543 -6.01 -16.76 -1.91
CA SER A 543 -5.36 -15.88 -2.90
C SER A 543 -4.89 -14.54 -2.29
N GLY A 544 -5.58 -14.07 -1.24
CA GLY A 544 -5.22 -12.89 -0.47
C GLY A 544 -4.21 -13.12 0.66
N LEU A 545 -3.64 -14.33 0.80
CA LEU A 545 -2.70 -14.66 1.87
C LEU A 545 -1.31 -14.07 1.67
N ARG A 546 -0.74 -13.61 2.78
CA ARG A 546 0.68 -13.36 2.94
C ARG A 546 1.23 -14.34 3.97
N SER A 547 2.52 -14.61 3.92
CA SER A 547 3.18 -15.44 4.94
C SER A 547 3.02 -14.83 6.34
N THR A 548 3.16 -15.67 7.37
CA THR A 548 3.25 -15.20 8.76
C THR A 548 4.43 -14.25 8.96
N THR A 549 5.53 -14.45 8.22
CA THR A 549 6.69 -13.54 8.24
C THR A 549 6.33 -12.15 7.74
N GLU A 550 5.68 -12.03 6.58
CA GLU A 550 5.24 -10.73 6.04
C GLU A 550 4.13 -10.08 6.86
N SER A 551 3.23 -10.89 7.44
CA SER A 551 2.02 -10.39 8.10
C SER A 551 2.22 -10.04 9.56
N ILE A 552 3.19 -10.65 10.23
CA ILE A 552 3.40 -10.51 11.68
C ILE A 552 4.84 -10.14 12.00
N VAL A 553 5.79 -10.98 11.59
CA VAL A 553 7.19 -10.85 12.03
C VAL A 553 7.79 -9.52 11.57
N ILE A 554 7.66 -9.19 10.27
CA ILE A 554 8.21 -7.96 9.72
C ILE A 554 7.55 -6.71 10.31
N PRO A 555 6.22 -6.55 10.32
CA PRO A 555 5.58 -5.38 10.95
C PRO A 555 5.98 -5.21 12.41
N LEU A 556 6.07 -6.32 13.19
CA LEU A 556 6.47 -6.27 14.59
C LEU A 556 7.93 -5.81 14.76
N ILE A 557 8.85 -6.39 13.99
CA ILE A 557 10.26 -5.98 14.01
C ILE A 557 10.39 -4.51 13.60
N MET A 558 9.71 -4.09 12.53
CA MET A 558 9.74 -2.71 12.07
C MET A 558 9.12 -1.73 13.07
N LEU A 559 8.08 -2.14 13.80
CA LEU A 559 7.51 -1.38 14.92
C LEU A 559 8.51 -1.23 16.07
N THR A 560 9.30 -2.27 16.37
CA THR A 560 10.35 -2.14 17.38
C THR A 560 11.46 -1.17 16.94
N PHE A 561 11.90 -1.25 15.68
CA PHE A 561 12.90 -0.33 15.13
C PHE A 561 12.39 1.11 15.07
N SER A 562 11.13 1.34 14.71
CA SER A 562 10.57 2.70 14.66
C SER A 562 10.46 3.38 16.03
N ALA A 563 10.45 2.60 17.11
CA ALA A 563 10.47 3.12 18.47
C ALA A 563 11.88 3.46 18.97
N ILE A 564 12.94 2.90 18.36
CA ILE A 564 14.33 3.10 18.80
C ILE A 564 14.73 4.59 18.84
N PRO A 565 14.40 5.43 17.85
CA PRO A 565 14.71 6.86 17.91
C PRO A 565 14.10 7.57 19.13
N PHE A 566 13.14 6.96 19.84
CA PHE A 566 12.58 7.50 21.08
C PHE A 566 13.31 7.16 22.36
N LEU A 567 14.31 6.30 22.29
CA LEU A 567 15.08 5.87 23.46
C LEU A 567 16.35 6.71 23.69
N TRP A 568 16.69 7.60 22.76
CA TRP A 568 17.85 8.49 22.86
C TRP A 568 17.46 9.95 22.60
#